data_AF-F9PP52-F1
#
_entry.id   AF-F9PP52-F1
#
_cell.length_a   1.000
_cell.length_b   1.000
_cell.length_c   1.000
_cell.angle_alpha   90.00
_cell.angle_beta   90.00
_cell.angle_gamma   90.00
#
_symmetry.space_group_name_H-M   'P 1'
#
loop_
_entity.id
_entity.type
_entity.pdbx_description
1 polymer ?
#
loop_
_entity_poly.entity_id
_entity_poly.type
_entity_poly.pdbx_seq_one_letter_code
_entity_poly.pdbx_strand_id
1 'polypeptide(L)'
;MKIGLVSYEFKNGEIEYNIEKIEKAIISANGNADLLCFGETFLQGFDSLSWKYETDKDVAITKDSAIMEKLKNLVKSIKLTLVSDILKEKKKRFILLL
;
A
#
# COMPACT_ATOMS: atom_id res chain seq x y z
N MET A 1 20.37 -8.86 -1.93
CA MET A 1 19.07 -8.16 -1.88
C MET A 1 18.36 -8.36 -3.21
N LYS A 2 17.24 -9.08 -3.21
CA LYS A 2 16.37 -9.31 -4.37
C LYS A 2 15.16 -8.39 -4.26
N ILE A 3 14.90 -7.60 -5.30
CA ILE A 3 13.79 -6.65 -5.35
C ILE A 3 12.75 -7.17 -6.33
N GLY A 4 11.50 -7.33 -5.89
CA GLY A 4 10.36 -7.61 -6.73
C GLY A 4 9.60 -6.33 -7.06
N LEU A 5 9.36 -6.09 -8.34
CA LEU A 5 8.46 -5.04 -8.80
C LEU A 5 7.07 -5.63 -8.99
N VAL A 6 6.07 -5.10 -8.30
CA VAL A 6 4.71 -5.64 -8.33
C VAL A 6 3.91 -4.94 -9.43
N SER A 7 3.48 -5.71 -10.42
CA SER A 7 2.65 -5.25 -11.55
C SER A 7 1.23 -5.82 -11.47
N TYR A 8 0.59 -5.69 -10.31
CA TYR A 8 -0.82 -6.06 -10.14
C TYR A 8 -1.75 -4.90 -10.50
N GLU A 9 -2.97 -5.24 -10.92
CA GLU A 9 -4.06 -4.28 -11.06
C GLU A 9 -4.51 -3.80 -9.67
N PHE A 10 -4.69 -2.49 -9.53
CA PHE A 10 -5.40 -1.86 -8.41
C PHE A 10 -6.69 -1.22 -8.92
N LYS A 11 -7.61 -0.92 -8.01
CA LYS A 11 -8.85 -0.21 -8.31
C LYS A 11 -8.93 1.08 -7.48
N ASN A 12 -9.31 2.18 -8.11
CA ASN A 12 -9.44 3.48 -7.43
C ASN A 12 -10.56 3.44 -6.38
N GLY A 13 -10.25 3.85 -5.15
CA GLY A 13 -11.21 3.89 -4.04
C GLY A 13 -11.53 2.54 -3.39
N GLU A 14 -11.06 1.43 -3.96
CA GLU A 14 -11.36 0.06 -3.50
C GLU A 14 -10.21 -0.48 -2.63
N ILE A 15 -10.11 0.03 -1.40
CA ILE A 15 -9.00 -0.25 -0.48
C ILE A 15 -8.89 -1.75 -0.17
N GLU A 16 -10.00 -2.41 0.12
CA GLU A 16 -10.05 -3.83 0.47
C GLU A 16 -9.54 -4.70 -0.68
N TYR A 17 -9.98 -4.42 -1.91
CA TYR A 17 -9.50 -5.10 -3.11
C TYR A 17 -7.99 -4.93 -3.29
N ASN A 18 -7.48 -3.71 -3.09
CA ASN A 18 -6.05 -3.43 -3.24
C ASN A 18 -5.23 -4.13 -2.14
N ILE A 19 -5.75 -4.24 -0.92
CA ILE A 19 -5.13 -5.02 0.16
C ILE A 19 -5.03 -6.50 -0.20
N GLU A 20 -6.07 -7.11 -0.76
CA GLU A 20 -6.02 -8.50 -1.22
C GLU A 20 -4.91 -8.75 -2.26
N LYS A 21 -4.67 -7.77 -3.15
CA LYS A 21 -3.56 -7.83 -4.11
C LYS A 21 -2.20 -7.73 -3.44
N ILE A 22 -2.06 -6.87 -2.45
CA ILE A 22 -0.84 -6.76 -1.65
C ILE A 22 -0.57 -8.09 -0.93
N GLU A 23 -1.57 -8.67 -0.27
CA GLU A 23 -1.47 -9.97 0.39
C GLU A 23 -1.03 -11.07 -0.57
N LYS A 24 -1.65 -11.14 -1.75
CA LYS A 24 -1.28 -12.11 -2.80
C LYS A 24 0.17 -11.93 -3.26
N ALA A 25 0.64 -10.69 -3.40
CA ALA A 25 2.01 -10.39 -3.83
C ALA A 25 3.02 -10.84 -2.77
N ILE A 26 2.74 -10.52 -1.51
CA ILE A 26 3.56 -10.90 -0.35
C ILE A 26 3.71 -12.43 -0.27
N ILE A 27 2.59 -13.17 -0.37
CA ILE A 27 2.60 -14.65 -0.34
C ILE A 27 3.42 -15.21 -1.51
N SER A 28 3.23 -14.67 -2.72
CA SER A 28 3.90 -15.15 -3.94
C SER A 28 5.41 -14.87 -3.94
N ALA A 29 5.84 -13.80 -3.25
CA ALA A 29 7.23 -13.37 -3.19
C ALA A 29 8.04 -14.02 -2.07
N ASN A 30 7.40 -14.77 -1.16
CA ASN A 30 8.07 -15.40 -0.03
C ASN A 30 9.23 -16.31 -0.48
N GLY A 31 10.44 -16.03 0.03
CA GLY A 31 11.68 -16.72 -0.36
C GLY A 31 12.29 -16.28 -1.71
N ASN A 32 11.56 -15.48 -2.50
CA ASN A 32 11.97 -15.03 -3.83
C ASN A 32 12.43 -13.56 -3.86
N ALA A 33 11.92 -12.72 -2.96
CA ALA A 33 12.29 -11.31 -2.84
C ALA A 33 12.49 -10.90 -1.36
N ASP A 34 13.41 -9.96 -1.16
CA ASP A 34 13.65 -9.29 0.14
C ASP A 34 12.83 -7.98 0.24
N LEU A 35 12.42 -7.40 -0.90
CA LEU A 35 11.71 -6.13 -1.00
C LEU A 35 10.66 -6.19 -2.11
N LEU A 36 9.43 -5.75 -1.85
CA LEU A 36 8.42 -5.51 -2.89
C LEU A 36 8.15 -4.02 -3.05
N CYS A 37 8.23 -3.55 -4.29
CA CYS A 37 7.86 -2.18 -4.66
C CYS A 37 6.56 -2.22 -5.45
N PHE A 38 5.55 -1.52 -4.95
CA PHE A 38 4.29 -1.30 -5.63
C PHE A 38 4.33 0.03 -6.37
N GLY A 39 3.44 0.18 -7.36
CA GLY A 39 3.23 1.46 -8.03
C GLY A 39 2.77 2.55 -7.07
N GLU A 40 2.91 3.80 -7.50
CA GLU A 40 2.48 4.94 -6.70
C GLU A 40 1.01 4.81 -6.31
N THR A 41 0.68 5.16 -5.06
CA THR A 41 -0.70 5.19 -4.54
C THR A 41 -1.47 3.89 -4.68
N PHE A 42 -0.80 2.74 -4.83
CA PHE A 42 -1.44 1.45 -5.10
C PHE A 42 -2.59 1.12 -4.14
N LEU A 43 -2.45 1.48 -2.86
CA LEU A 43 -3.45 1.19 -1.84
C LEU A 43 -4.76 1.96 -2.08
N GLN A 44 -4.69 3.25 -2.41
CA GLN A 44 -5.86 4.08 -2.70
C GLN A 44 -6.31 4.00 -4.17
N GLY A 45 -5.39 3.68 -5.05
CA GLY A 45 -5.47 3.91 -6.49
C GLY A 45 -5.10 5.35 -6.88
N PHE A 46 -4.57 5.48 -8.09
CA PHE A 46 -4.00 6.73 -8.61
C PHE A 46 -5.02 7.87 -8.77
N ASP A 47 -6.24 7.54 -9.20
CA ASP A 47 -7.30 8.52 -9.46
C ASP A 47 -8.39 8.45 -8.38
N SER A 48 -7.95 8.34 -7.13
CA SER A 48 -8.83 8.30 -5.95
C SER A 48 -9.20 9.68 -5.40
N LEU A 49 -8.52 10.74 -5.87
CA LEU A 49 -8.77 12.11 -5.43
C LEU A 49 -9.84 12.76 -6.30
N SER A 50 -10.85 13.32 -5.64
CA SER A 50 -11.93 14.09 -6.27
C SER A 50 -11.58 15.56 -6.49
N TRP A 51 -10.42 16.00 -5.96
CA TRP A 51 -9.95 17.38 -5.91
C TRP A 51 -10.84 18.30 -5.07
N LYS A 52 -11.64 17.72 -4.18
CA LYS A 52 -12.46 18.42 -3.19
C LYS A 52 -11.92 18.10 -1.81
N TYR A 53 -11.35 19.10 -1.13
CA TYR A 53 -10.70 18.93 0.17
C TYR A 53 -11.56 18.18 1.19
N GLU A 54 -12.85 18.54 1.30
CA GLU A 54 -13.75 17.91 2.27
C GLU A 54 -13.98 16.43 2.03
N THR A 55 -13.80 15.95 0.80
CA THR A 55 -13.91 14.54 0.43
C THR A 55 -12.56 13.85 0.49
N ASP A 56 -11.52 14.52 -0.02
CA ASP A 56 -10.18 13.94 -0.18
C ASP A 56 -9.44 13.75 1.15
N LYS A 57 -9.81 14.50 2.20
CA LYS A 57 -9.24 14.34 3.54
C LYS A 57 -9.47 12.93 4.10
N ASP A 58 -10.56 12.29 3.69
CA ASP A 58 -10.98 10.96 4.18
C ASP A 58 -10.45 9.81 3.31
N VAL A 59 -9.89 10.10 2.13
CA VAL A 59 -9.20 9.11 1.26
C VAL A 59 -7.86 8.67 1.86
N ALA A 60 -7.27 9.53 2.69
CA ALA A 60 -5.99 9.28 3.29
C ALA A 60 -6.05 8.23 4.40
N ILE A 61 -5.05 7.35 4.46
CA ILE A 61 -4.96 6.33 5.51
C ILE A 61 -4.05 6.84 6.63
N THR A 62 -4.55 6.84 7.85
CA THR A 62 -3.80 7.25 9.03
C THR A 62 -2.77 6.18 9.42
N LYS A 63 -1.65 6.62 10.02
CA LYS A 63 -0.54 5.72 10.43
C LYS A 63 -0.98 4.67 11.46
N ASP A 64 -1.97 5.02 12.27
CA ASP A 64 -2.46 4.21 13.38
C ASP A 64 -3.80 3.53 13.04
N SER A 65 -4.16 3.50 11.75
CA SER A 65 -5.33 2.79 11.25
C SER A 65 -5.17 1.27 11.37
N ALA A 66 -6.28 0.56 11.50
CA ALA A 66 -6.31 -0.90 11.48
C ALA A 66 -5.70 -1.48 10.19
N ILE A 67 -5.86 -0.78 9.06
CA ILE A 67 -5.25 -1.15 7.77
C ILE A 67 -3.72 -1.14 7.87
N MET A 68 -3.15 -0.09 8.46
CA MET A 68 -1.71 0.03 8.61
C MET A 68 -1.14 -1.04 9.55
N GLU A 69 -1.84 -1.34 10.65
CA GLU A 69 -1.46 -2.44 11.54
C GLU A 69 -1.57 -3.81 10.85
N LYS A 70 -2.61 -4.04 10.05
CA LYS A 70 -2.76 -5.26 9.26
C LYS A 70 -1.58 -5.45 8.29
N LEU A 71 -1.22 -4.41 7.53
CA LEU A 71 -0.09 -4.45 6.60
C LEU A 71 1.24 -4.68 7.33
N LYS A 72 1.48 -4.03 8.47
CA LYS A 72 2.68 -4.29 9.30
C LYS A 72 2.78 -5.74 9.75
N ASN A 73 1.66 -6.33 10.20
CA ASN A 73 1.66 -7.70 10.68
C ASN A 73 1.87 -8.71 9.56
N LEU A 74 1.30 -8.46 8.38
CA LEU A 74 1.55 -9.24 7.17
C LEU A 74 3.03 -9.22 6.81
N VAL A 75 3.63 -8.04 6.76
CA VAL A 75 5.04 -7.86 6.40
C VAL A 75 5.96 -8.48 7.45
N LYS A 76 5.74 -8.28 8.76
CA LYS A 76 6.57 -8.88 9.84
C LYS A 76 6.64 -10.40 9.80
N SER A 77 5.60 -11.07 9.31
CA SER A 77 5.58 -12.54 9.22
C SER A 77 6.53 -13.09 8.14
N ILE A 78 7.07 -12.22 7.28
CA ILE A 78 7.89 -12.57 6.12
C ILE A 78 9.14 -11.66 6.13
N LYS A 79 10.32 -12.12 5.70
CA LYS A 79 11.52 -11.25 5.59
C LYS A 79 11.43 -10.35 4.36
N LEU A 80 10.35 -9.60 4.25
CA LEU A 80 10.02 -8.78 3.09
C LEU A 80 9.80 -7.36 3.58
N THR A 81 10.24 -6.37 2.83
CA THR A 81 9.90 -4.98 3.06
C THR A 81 8.89 -4.54 2.01
N LEU A 82 7.87 -3.78 2.43
CA LEU A 82 6.86 -3.26 1.50
C LEU A 82 7.11 -1.77 1.26
N VAL A 83 7.17 -1.39 -0.02
CA VAL A 83 7.28 -0.01 -0.47
C VAL A 83 6.06 0.36 -1.30
N SER A 84 5.25 1.30 -0.79
CA SER A 84 4.14 1.91 -1.51
C SER A 84 4.02 3.38 -1.12
N ASP A 85 3.71 4.24 -2.09
CA ASP A 85 3.24 5.57 -1.75
C ASP A 85 1.81 5.49 -1.22
N ILE A 86 1.55 6.21 -0.12
CA ILE A 86 0.23 6.28 0.52
C ILE A 86 -0.13 7.74 0.77
N LEU A 87 -1.39 8.09 0.49
CA LEU A 87 -1.95 9.39 0.85
C LEU A 87 -2.17 9.47 2.37
N LYS A 88 -1.61 10.51 3.00
CA LYS A 88 -1.74 10.78 4.44
C LYS A 88 -2.47 12.10 4.67
N GLU A 89 -3.26 12.15 5.75
CA GLU A 89 -4.22 13.20 6.13
C GLU A 89 -3.62 14.65 6.20
N LYS A 90 -2.30 14.80 6.12
CA LYS A 90 -1.59 16.10 6.18
C LYS A 90 -0.80 16.44 4.91
N LYS A 91 -1.41 16.34 3.72
CA LYS A 91 -0.83 16.81 2.43
C LYS A 91 0.61 16.33 2.17
N LYS A 92 1.00 15.17 2.68
CA LYS A 92 2.35 14.62 2.50
C LYS A 92 2.21 13.22 1.93
N ARG A 93 2.70 13.04 0.71
CA ARG A 93 3.00 11.72 0.14
C ARG A 93 4.13 11.13 0.98
N PHE A 94 3.92 9.92 1.48
CA PHE A 94 4.95 9.18 2.19
C PHE A 94 5.18 7.86 1.46
N ILE A 95 6.45 7.56 1.25
CA ILE A 95 6.91 6.21 0.97
C ILE A 95 6.72 5.43 2.26
N LEU A 96 5.74 4.51 2.26
CA LEU A 96 5.59 3.56 3.33
C LEU A 96 6.70 2.51 3.16
N LEU A 97 7.67 2.49 4.07
CA LEU A 97 8.61 1.37 4.27
C LEU A 97 8.16 0.63 5.52
N LEU A 98 7.56 -0.56 5.34
CA LEU A 98 7.23 -1.48 6.44
C LEU A 98 8.24 -2.61 6.52
#